data_AF-A0A957LF43-F1
#
_entry.id   AF-A0A957LF43-F1
#
_cell.length_a   1.000
_cell.length_b   1.000
_cell.length_c   1.000
_cell.angle_alpha   90.00
_cell.angle_beta   90.00
_cell.angle_gamma   90.00
#
_symmetry.space_group_name_H-M   'P 1'
#
loop_
_entity.id
_entity.type
_entity.pdbx_description
1 polymer ?
#
loop_
_entity_poly.entity_id
_entity_poly.type
_entity_poly.pdbx_seq_one_letter_code
_entity_poly.pdbx_strand_id
1 'polypeptide(L)'
;HDYNLKCSHLFNVMDTRGAIGVTERANFFRRMRNMAREISKAYIAQREELGFPLLQHESWKAPALQTAAAVQLAQTASPHTFLLEIGSEELPAQDVTTGINQLRLAVPKLLNELRINYDSFAVYGTPRRLVVLVEGMAGKQTDLETEVTGPPADRAFDADGNPTKAAEGFARSRGLDVSELRIKEDGSRRYVVANVFEEGQASAAVLAAHLADLIAGLKFPKSMRWNGTNIAYSRPLRWLVALYGPDVVPFDYAGVASGRVSKGLRPDQSPDITIDDAENYLQMMAAHGVVVDPAKRQSIIQSVGKQTATEKGGTIPDDAGLLEEITNLIERPTVFCGQFEEKYL
;
A
#
# COMPACT_ATOMS: atom_id res chain seq x y z
N HIS A 1 22.33 30.18 -8.72
CA HIS A 1 21.57 29.00 -9.20
C HIS A 1 22.13 28.48 -10.53
N ASP A 2 22.10 29.28 -11.59
CA ASP A 2 22.45 28.82 -12.95
C ASP A 2 23.87 28.28 -13.11
N TYR A 3 24.85 28.86 -12.40
CA TYR A 3 26.21 28.31 -12.39
C TYR A 3 26.29 26.92 -11.75
N ASN A 4 25.46 26.61 -10.75
CA ASN A 4 25.40 25.26 -10.17
C ASN A 4 24.82 24.24 -11.16
N LEU A 5 23.81 24.65 -11.95
CA LEU A 5 23.28 23.84 -13.04
C LEU A 5 24.33 23.59 -14.14
N LYS A 6 25.07 24.63 -14.53
CA LYS A 6 26.19 24.52 -15.48
C LYS A 6 27.28 23.58 -14.95
N CYS A 7 27.62 23.65 -13.66
CA CYS A 7 28.54 22.72 -13.02
C CYS A 7 28.03 21.28 -13.05
N SER A 8 26.74 21.05 -12.78
CA SER A 8 26.12 19.71 -12.85
C SER A 8 26.15 19.15 -14.27
N HIS A 9 25.84 19.97 -15.26
CA HIS A 9 25.89 19.54 -16.66
C HIS A 9 27.32 19.21 -17.10
N LEU A 10 28.28 20.09 -16.79
CA LEU A 10 29.70 19.88 -17.10
C LEU A 10 30.25 18.63 -16.41
N PHE A 11 29.86 18.40 -15.15
CA PHE A 11 30.21 17.16 -14.43
C PHE A 11 29.72 15.92 -15.17
N ASN A 12 28.47 15.88 -15.62
CA ASN A 12 27.94 14.74 -16.38
C ASN A 12 28.72 14.51 -17.69
N VAL A 13 29.11 15.58 -18.39
CA VAL A 13 29.94 15.50 -19.62
C VAL A 13 31.34 14.96 -19.32
N MET A 14 31.94 15.33 -18.19
CA MET A 14 33.27 14.85 -17.80
C MET A 14 33.24 13.41 -17.29
N ASP A 15 32.21 13.03 -16.52
CA ASP A 15 32.03 11.68 -15.97
C ASP A 15 31.77 10.65 -17.09
N THR A 16 30.93 10.99 -18.06
CA THR A 16 30.66 10.14 -19.24
C THR A 16 31.89 9.95 -20.13
N ARG A 17 32.82 10.92 -20.12
CA ARG A 17 34.11 10.83 -20.84
C ARG A 17 35.21 10.11 -20.05
N GLY A 18 34.91 9.61 -18.85
CA GLY A 18 35.89 8.93 -17.99
C GLY A 18 36.97 9.87 -17.42
N ALA A 19 36.76 11.19 -17.49
CA ALA A 19 37.72 12.19 -17.03
C ALA A 19 37.68 12.44 -15.51
N ILE A 20 36.79 11.74 -14.78
CA ILE A 20 36.61 11.87 -13.32
C ILE A 20 36.80 10.50 -12.67
N GLY A 21 37.76 10.42 -11.75
CA GLY A 21 38.00 9.22 -10.95
C GLY A 21 36.92 8.96 -9.90
N VAL A 22 36.83 7.73 -9.40
CA VAL A 22 35.80 7.29 -8.41
C VAL A 22 35.84 8.12 -7.12
N THR A 23 37.03 8.47 -6.63
CA THR A 23 37.22 9.33 -5.45
C THR A 23 36.90 10.80 -5.71
N GLU A 24 37.18 11.29 -6.91
CA GLU A 24 36.88 12.66 -7.34
C GLU A 24 35.38 12.89 -7.53
N ARG A 25 34.67 11.87 -8.02
CA ARG A 25 33.22 11.88 -8.19
C ARG A 25 32.50 12.25 -6.90
N ALA A 26 32.88 11.62 -5.79
CA ALA A 26 32.31 11.92 -4.47
C ALA A 26 32.57 13.37 -4.03
N ASN A 27 33.74 13.91 -4.35
CA ASN A 27 34.11 15.30 -4.05
C ASN A 27 33.31 16.30 -4.89
N PHE A 28 33.13 16.05 -6.20
CA PHE A 28 32.28 16.90 -7.06
C PHE A 28 30.83 16.91 -6.58
N PHE A 29 30.25 15.74 -6.25
CA PHE A 29 28.90 15.68 -5.68
C PHE A 29 28.78 16.43 -4.35
N ARG A 30 29.79 16.35 -3.48
CA ARG A 30 29.80 17.09 -2.21
C ARG A 30 29.81 18.60 -2.46
N ARG A 31 30.65 19.08 -3.39
CA ARG A 31 30.74 20.51 -3.74
C ARG A 31 29.45 21.05 -4.35
N MET A 32 28.86 20.33 -5.32
CA MET A 32 27.60 20.73 -5.95
C MET A 32 26.43 20.71 -4.96
N ARG A 33 26.36 19.71 -4.06
CA ARG A 33 25.36 19.67 -2.98
C ARG A 33 25.52 20.81 -1.99
N ASN A 34 26.74 21.13 -1.57
CA ASN A 34 26.99 22.26 -0.70
C ASN A 34 26.56 23.57 -1.36
N MET A 35 26.91 23.76 -2.64
CA MET A 35 26.50 24.94 -3.40
C MET A 35 24.97 25.04 -3.55
N ALA A 36 24.30 23.92 -3.85
CA ALA A 36 22.84 23.86 -3.90
C ALA A 36 22.23 24.26 -2.55
N ARG A 37 22.77 23.76 -1.44
CA ARG A 37 22.30 24.08 -0.09
C ARG A 37 22.46 25.56 0.25
N GLU A 38 23.62 26.15 -0.05
CA GLU A 38 23.84 27.58 0.20
C GLU A 38 22.97 28.47 -0.71
N ILE A 39 22.74 28.06 -1.97
CA ILE A 39 21.76 28.72 -2.86
C ILE A 39 20.35 28.63 -2.28
N SER A 40 19.92 27.47 -1.77
CA SER A 40 18.61 27.31 -1.14
C SER A 40 18.46 28.20 0.10
N LYS A 41 19.48 28.27 0.96
CA LYS A 41 19.47 29.16 2.14
C LYS A 41 19.38 30.62 1.74
N ALA A 42 20.22 31.06 0.79
CA ALA A 42 20.23 32.43 0.29
C ALA A 42 18.90 32.78 -0.37
N TYR A 43 18.29 31.85 -1.11
CA TYR A 43 16.96 32.01 -1.67
C TYR A 43 15.91 32.19 -0.57
N ILE A 44 15.91 31.36 0.48
CA ILE A 44 14.98 31.51 1.61
C ILE A 44 15.18 32.86 2.31
N ALA A 45 16.42 33.24 2.63
CA ALA A 45 16.72 34.52 3.28
C ALA A 45 16.30 35.73 2.43
N GLN A 46 16.59 35.70 1.12
CA GLN A 46 16.14 36.74 0.19
C GLN A 46 14.60 36.81 0.13
N ARG A 47 13.94 35.66 0.19
CA ARG A 47 12.48 35.62 0.26
C ARG A 47 12.00 36.24 1.58
N GLU A 48 12.60 35.92 2.72
CA GLU A 48 12.33 36.53 4.04
C GLU A 48 12.46 38.05 4.03
N GLU A 49 13.53 38.58 3.45
CA GLU A 49 13.72 40.04 3.28
C GLU A 49 12.62 40.69 2.41
N LEU A 50 12.13 39.97 1.40
CA LEU A 50 11.05 40.42 0.53
C LEU A 50 9.65 40.22 1.16
N GLY A 51 9.58 39.87 2.45
CA GLY A 51 8.32 39.60 3.16
C GLY A 51 7.70 38.25 2.82
N PHE A 52 8.47 37.35 2.21
CA PHE A 52 8.08 35.98 1.90
C PHE A 52 8.70 35.02 2.93
N PRO A 53 8.05 33.91 3.26
CA PRO A 53 6.98 33.36 2.49
C PRO A 53 5.67 34.06 2.79
N LEU A 54 4.88 34.28 1.74
CA LEU A 54 3.43 34.30 1.84
C LEU A 54 2.93 32.92 2.34
N LEU A 55 3.57 32.27 3.33
CA LEU A 55 3.24 30.95 3.89
C LEU A 55 1.92 31.01 4.68
N GLN A 56 1.26 32.17 4.74
CA GLN A 56 -0.15 32.28 5.13
C GLN A 56 -1.10 32.26 3.93
N HIS A 57 -0.70 31.74 2.77
CA HIS A 57 -1.68 31.34 1.78
C HIS A 57 -2.38 30.07 2.26
N GLU A 58 -3.65 30.17 2.65
CA GLU A 58 -4.49 29.00 2.97
C GLU A 58 -4.46 27.93 1.88
N SER A 59 -4.23 28.33 0.62
CA SER A 59 -4.08 27.43 -0.53
C SER A 59 -2.80 26.57 -0.52
N TRP A 60 -1.84 26.83 0.36
CA TRP A 60 -0.62 26.02 0.55
C TRP A 60 -0.65 25.20 1.83
N LYS A 61 -1.62 25.44 2.72
CA LYS A 61 -1.97 24.40 3.69
C LYS A 61 -2.41 23.21 2.84
N ALA A 62 -1.79 22.05 3.09
CA ALA A 62 -2.41 20.80 2.65
C ALA A 62 -3.89 20.90 3.08
N PRO A 63 -4.85 20.58 2.19
CA PRO A 63 -6.25 20.56 2.58
C PRO A 63 -6.32 19.90 3.96
N ALA A 64 -7.02 20.52 4.90
CA ALA A 64 -7.25 19.89 6.19
C ALA A 64 -7.64 18.46 5.86
N LEU A 65 -6.85 17.50 6.35
CA LEU A 65 -7.10 16.08 6.14
C LEU A 65 -8.59 15.93 6.38
N GLN A 66 -9.34 15.63 5.33
CA GLN A 66 -10.68 15.13 5.55
C GLN A 66 -10.40 13.85 6.29
N THR A 67 -10.44 13.92 7.63
CA THR A 67 -10.71 12.76 8.46
C THR A 67 -11.90 12.17 7.78
N ALA A 68 -11.67 11.07 7.05
CA ALA A 68 -12.72 10.34 6.41
C ALA A 68 -13.80 10.26 7.47
N ALA A 69 -14.96 10.86 7.16
CA ALA A 69 -16.02 11.01 8.13
C ALA A 69 -16.17 9.67 8.83
N ALA A 70 -16.56 9.67 10.11
CA ALA A 70 -17.03 8.44 10.73
C ALA A 70 -18.25 7.97 9.92
N VAL A 71 -17.98 7.33 8.78
CA VAL A 71 -18.91 6.53 8.02
C VAL A 71 -19.29 5.54 9.07
N GLN A 72 -20.55 5.64 9.51
CA GLN A 72 -21.14 4.56 10.25
C GLN A 72 -20.90 3.35 9.36
N LEU A 73 -19.92 2.53 9.77
CA LEU A 73 -19.59 1.23 9.20
C LEU A 73 -20.76 0.31 9.52
N ALA A 74 -21.92 0.72 9.01
CA ALA A 74 -23.23 0.26 9.38
C ALA A 74 -23.39 -1.10 8.73
N GLN A 75 -22.82 -2.09 9.41
CA GLN A 75 -23.39 -3.42 9.50
C GLN A 75 -23.73 -4.04 8.15
N THR A 76 -22.75 -4.20 7.27
CA THR A 76 -22.80 -5.31 6.33
C THR A 76 -22.35 -6.56 7.06
N ALA A 77 -23.28 -7.16 7.81
CA ALA A 77 -23.08 -8.47 8.45
C ALA A 77 -22.91 -9.59 7.40
N SER A 78 -23.38 -9.34 6.17
CA SER A 78 -23.17 -10.20 5.01
C SER A 78 -21.74 -10.11 4.50
N PRO A 79 -21.17 -11.21 3.98
CA PRO A 79 -19.91 -11.17 3.25
C PRO A 79 -19.99 -10.28 2.00
N HIS A 80 -18.93 -9.53 1.72
CA HIS A 80 -18.77 -8.70 0.52
C HIS A 80 -17.34 -8.78 -0.01
N THR A 81 -17.14 -8.27 -1.22
CA THR A 81 -15.80 -8.06 -1.76
C THR A 81 -15.13 -6.88 -1.07
N PHE A 82 -13.88 -7.06 -0.64
CA PHE A 82 -13.01 -5.96 -0.24
C PHE A 82 -12.05 -5.59 -1.36
N LEU A 83 -11.92 -4.29 -1.62
CA LEU A 83 -11.00 -3.70 -2.58
C LEU A 83 -10.00 -2.81 -1.85
N LEU A 84 -8.72 -2.97 -2.16
CA LEU A 84 -7.67 -1.98 -1.90
C LEU A 84 -6.94 -1.67 -3.21
N GLU A 85 -6.91 -0.41 -3.62
CA GLU A 85 -6.05 0.09 -4.70
C GLU A 85 -5.05 1.10 -4.14
N ILE A 86 -3.77 0.84 -4.40
CA ILE A 86 -2.66 1.72 -4.06
C ILE A 86 -2.20 2.43 -5.34
N GLY A 87 -2.69 3.65 -5.56
CA GLY A 87 -2.39 4.46 -6.73
C GLY A 87 -1.11 5.28 -6.59
N SER A 88 -0.24 5.23 -7.59
CA SER A 88 1.04 5.93 -7.61
C SER A 88 1.40 6.49 -8.98
N GLU A 89 2.45 7.31 -9.04
CA GLU A 89 3.15 7.55 -10.30
C GLU A 89 3.80 6.26 -10.83
N GLU A 90 4.28 6.27 -12.08
CA GLU A 90 4.82 5.09 -12.76
C GLU A 90 5.96 4.39 -12.00
N LEU A 91 5.61 3.24 -11.44
CA LEU A 91 6.48 2.24 -10.84
C LEU A 91 7.38 1.63 -11.92
N PRO A 92 8.66 1.35 -11.58
CA PRO A 92 9.48 0.42 -12.35
C PRO A 92 8.76 -0.92 -12.56
N ALA A 93 8.96 -1.55 -13.72
CA ALA A 93 8.35 -2.84 -14.03
C ALA A 93 8.62 -3.91 -12.94
N GLN A 94 9.86 -3.98 -12.45
CA GLN A 94 10.23 -4.90 -11.36
C GLN A 94 9.56 -4.55 -10.02
N ASP A 95 9.31 -3.27 -9.76
CA ASP A 95 8.63 -2.85 -8.53
C ASP A 95 7.14 -3.24 -8.57
N VAL A 96 6.51 -3.30 -9.75
CA VAL A 96 5.14 -3.84 -9.90
C VAL A 96 5.11 -5.31 -9.49
N THR A 97 5.96 -6.16 -10.07
CA THR A 97 6.08 -7.58 -9.69
C THR A 97 6.39 -7.74 -8.19
N THR A 98 7.34 -6.95 -7.69
CA THR A 98 7.77 -6.96 -6.28
C THR A 98 6.63 -6.57 -5.33
N GLY A 99 5.83 -5.56 -5.69
CA GLY A 99 4.66 -5.12 -4.92
C GLY A 99 3.55 -6.17 -4.91
N ILE A 100 3.23 -6.75 -6.07
CA ILE A 100 2.25 -7.84 -6.18
C ILE A 100 2.64 -9.02 -5.29
N ASN A 101 3.89 -9.48 -5.37
CA ASN A 101 4.35 -10.63 -4.61
C ASN A 101 4.35 -10.38 -3.10
N GLN A 102 4.73 -9.17 -2.67
CA GLN A 102 4.66 -8.80 -1.25
C GLN A 102 3.22 -8.78 -0.72
N LEU A 103 2.28 -8.19 -1.48
CA LEU A 103 0.86 -8.17 -1.09
C LEU A 103 0.26 -9.58 -1.06
N ARG A 104 0.63 -10.46 -2.00
CA ARG A 104 0.21 -11.87 -1.99
C ARG A 104 0.59 -12.61 -0.71
N LEU A 105 1.70 -12.23 -0.08
CA LEU A 105 2.15 -12.81 1.19
C LEU A 105 1.55 -12.07 2.39
N ALA A 106 1.45 -10.75 2.33
CA ALA A 106 1.05 -9.92 3.46
C ALA A 106 -0.46 -9.95 3.72
N VAL A 107 -1.29 -9.97 2.68
CA VAL A 107 -2.75 -9.90 2.81
C VAL A 107 -3.33 -11.13 3.55
N PRO A 108 -3.01 -12.39 3.19
CA PRO A 108 -3.51 -13.55 3.92
C PRO A 108 -3.05 -13.56 5.37
N LYS A 109 -1.80 -13.15 5.61
CA LYS A 109 -1.25 -13.05 6.97
C LYS A 109 -2.05 -12.04 7.80
N LEU A 110 -2.29 -10.85 7.26
CA LEU A 110 -3.09 -9.81 7.90
C LEU A 110 -4.50 -10.32 8.20
N LEU A 111 -5.22 -10.86 7.20
CA LEU A 111 -6.60 -11.32 7.39
C LEU A 111 -6.70 -12.44 8.44
N ASN A 112 -5.71 -13.34 8.47
CA ASN A 112 -5.63 -14.39 9.49
C ASN A 112 -5.34 -13.83 10.90
N GLU A 113 -4.40 -12.89 11.03
CA GLU A 113 -4.13 -12.19 12.30
C GLU A 113 -5.36 -11.44 12.80
N LEU A 114 -6.14 -10.86 11.87
CA LEU A 114 -7.40 -10.19 12.16
C LEU A 114 -8.57 -11.16 12.30
N ARG A 115 -8.40 -12.46 12.11
CA ARG A 115 -9.48 -13.46 12.25
C ARG A 115 -10.68 -13.18 11.34
N ILE A 116 -10.42 -12.66 10.14
CA ILE A 116 -11.44 -12.36 9.13
C ILE A 116 -11.45 -13.50 8.11
N ASN A 117 -12.59 -14.19 8.00
CA ASN A 117 -12.78 -15.24 7.00
C ASN A 117 -13.05 -14.63 5.62
N TYR A 118 -12.66 -15.34 4.56
CA TYR A 118 -12.88 -14.96 3.17
C TYR A 118 -12.86 -16.21 2.28
N ASP A 119 -13.41 -16.12 1.07
CA ASP A 119 -13.49 -17.25 0.14
C ASP A 119 -12.26 -17.31 -0.76
N SER A 120 -11.89 -16.17 -1.34
CA SER A 120 -10.79 -16.07 -2.30
C SER A 120 -10.13 -14.69 -2.22
N PHE A 121 -8.92 -14.55 -2.76
CA PHE A 121 -8.33 -13.24 -2.97
C PHE A 121 -7.41 -13.24 -4.20
N ALA A 122 -7.25 -12.08 -4.79
CA ALA A 122 -6.36 -11.85 -5.90
C ALA A 122 -5.58 -10.54 -5.70
N VAL A 123 -4.36 -10.54 -6.23
CA VAL A 123 -3.52 -9.34 -6.28
C VAL A 123 -3.14 -9.07 -7.72
N TYR A 124 -3.43 -7.86 -8.16
CA TYR A 124 -3.14 -7.36 -9.50
C TYR A 124 -2.22 -6.14 -9.42
N GLY A 125 -1.69 -5.72 -10.56
CA GLY A 125 -0.88 -4.52 -10.61
C GLY A 125 -0.60 -4.07 -12.02
N THR A 126 -0.35 -2.78 -12.14
CA THR A 126 0.06 -2.08 -13.35
C THR A 126 1.17 -1.08 -12.98
N PRO A 127 1.80 -0.36 -13.94
CA PRO A 127 2.79 0.66 -13.59
C PRO A 127 2.28 1.70 -12.59
N ARG A 128 0.97 1.93 -12.48
CA ARG A 128 0.44 3.03 -11.67
C ARG A 128 -0.43 2.60 -10.50
N ARG A 129 -0.66 1.29 -10.33
CA ARG A 129 -1.49 0.79 -9.23
C ARG A 129 -1.09 -0.62 -8.82
N LEU A 130 -1.20 -0.89 -7.52
CA LEU A 130 -1.27 -2.24 -6.97
C LEU A 130 -2.69 -2.44 -6.43
N VAL A 131 -3.28 -3.60 -6.67
CA VAL A 131 -4.68 -3.87 -6.34
C VAL A 131 -4.78 -5.17 -5.56
N VAL A 132 -5.56 -5.17 -4.49
CA VAL A 132 -5.99 -6.35 -3.77
C VAL A 132 -7.51 -6.42 -3.88
N LEU A 133 -8.02 -7.59 -4.27
CA LEU A 133 -9.43 -7.94 -4.20
C LEU A 133 -9.57 -9.18 -3.32
N VAL A 134 -10.45 -9.13 -2.34
CA VAL A 134 -10.77 -10.25 -1.44
C VAL A 134 -12.25 -10.53 -1.57
N GLU A 135 -12.61 -11.70 -2.07
CA GLU A 135 -14.00 -12.10 -2.33
C GLU A 135 -14.58 -12.85 -1.13
N GLY A 136 -15.88 -12.67 -0.90
CA GLY A 136 -16.59 -13.35 0.20
C GLY A 136 -16.04 -12.99 1.59
N MET A 137 -15.45 -11.80 1.76
CA MET A 137 -14.86 -11.40 3.04
C MET A 137 -15.97 -11.16 4.08
N ALA A 138 -15.89 -11.86 5.20
CA ALA A 138 -16.84 -11.77 6.30
C ALA A 138 -16.94 -10.34 6.85
N GLY A 139 -18.15 -9.92 7.24
CA GLY A 139 -18.41 -8.58 7.76
C GLY A 139 -17.95 -8.34 9.20
N LYS A 140 -17.64 -9.41 9.93
CA LYS A 140 -17.20 -9.39 11.32
C LYS A 140 -16.01 -10.34 11.49
N GLN A 141 -15.05 -9.98 12.33
CA GLN A 141 -14.06 -10.92 12.85
C GLN A 141 -14.78 -12.06 13.59
N THR A 142 -14.18 -13.25 13.61
CA THR A 142 -14.67 -14.31 14.50
C THR A 142 -14.45 -13.90 15.95
N ASP A 143 -15.37 -14.25 16.84
CA ASP A 143 -15.20 -14.02 18.28
C ASP A 143 -14.03 -14.88 18.83
N LEU A 144 -13.31 -14.39 19.86
CA LEU A 144 -12.26 -15.17 20.52
C LEU A 144 -12.77 -15.66 21.87
N GLU A 145 -12.57 -16.93 22.16
CA GLU A 145 -12.62 -17.42 23.54
C GLU A 145 -11.22 -17.90 23.92
N THR A 146 -10.60 -17.27 24.91
CA THR A 146 -9.25 -17.65 25.39
C THR A 146 -9.32 -18.04 26.86
N GLU A 147 -8.86 -19.25 27.18
CA GLU A 147 -8.61 -19.65 28.56
C GLU A 147 -7.30 -19.00 29.04
N VAL A 148 -7.38 -18.16 30.08
CA VAL A 148 -6.22 -17.51 30.68
C VAL A 148 -5.94 -18.09 32.05
N THR A 149 -4.69 -18.50 32.27
CA THR A 149 -4.24 -19.01 33.56
C THR A 149 -3.90 -17.86 34.51
N GLY A 150 -4.45 -17.94 35.71
CA GLY A 150 -4.28 -17.01 36.80
C GLY A 150 -3.40 -17.58 37.93
N PRO A 151 -3.50 -17.00 39.14
CA PRO A 151 -2.70 -17.42 40.27
C PRO A 151 -3.02 -18.86 40.72
N PRO A 152 -2.10 -19.51 41.46
CA PRO A 152 -2.37 -20.77 42.15
C PRO A 152 -3.66 -20.72 42.97
N ALA A 153 -4.42 -21.81 42.99
CA ALA A 153 -5.74 -21.87 43.63
C ALA A 153 -5.69 -21.58 45.13
N ASP A 154 -4.62 -21.99 45.82
CA ASP A 154 -4.33 -21.72 47.23
C ASP A 154 -4.00 -20.25 47.54
N ARG A 155 -3.61 -19.48 46.53
CA ARG A 155 -3.42 -18.03 46.63
C ARG A 155 -4.66 -17.25 46.19
N ALA A 156 -5.51 -17.86 45.37
CA ALA A 156 -6.72 -17.26 44.81
C ALA A 156 -7.93 -17.40 45.74
N PHE A 157 -8.04 -18.51 46.48
CA PHE A 157 -9.08 -18.76 47.46
C PHE A 157 -8.47 -19.07 48.82
N ASP A 158 -9.08 -18.55 49.89
CA ASP A 158 -8.66 -18.85 51.25
C ASP A 158 -9.16 -20.23 51.73
N ALA A 159 -8.84 -20.57 52.98
CA ALA A 159 -9.20 -21.86 53.57
C ALA A 159 -10.73 -22.06 53.72
N ASP A 160 -11.50 -20.97 53.74
CA ASP A 160 -12.96 -20.98 53.84
C ASP A 160 -13.64 -20.96 52.44
N GLY A 161 -12.83 -20.95 51.37
CA GLY A 161 -13.30 -20.91 49.98
C GLY A 161 -13.66 -19.52 49.48
N ASN A 162 -13.36 -18.46 50.24
CA ASN A 162 -13.63 -17.09 49.81
C ASN A 162 -12.51 -16.59 48.89
N PRO A 163 -12.84 -15.78 47.87
CA PRO A 163 -11.84 -15.22 46.98
C PRO A 163 -10.95 -14.21 47.69
N THR A 164 -9.65 -14.31 47.46
CA THR A 164 -8.66 -13.35 47.97
C THR A 164 -8.52 -12.15 47.03
N LYS A 165 -7.79 -11.13 47.47
CA LYS A 165 -7.38 -10.00 46.62
C LYS A 165 -6.66 -10.43 45.34
N ALA A 166 -6.01 -11.60 45.32
CA ALA A 166 -5.36 -12.12 44.12
C ALA A 166 -6.38 -12.61 43.08
N ALA A 167 -7.46 -13.30 43.50
CA ALA A 167 -8.56 -13.68 42.63
C ALA A 167 -9.34 -12.46 42.13
N GLU A 168 -9.67 -11.53 43.03
CA GLU A 168 -10.37 -10.28 42.67
C GLU A 168 -9.57 -9.43 41.69
N GLY A 169 -8.26 -9.27 41.93
CA GLY A 169 -7.37 -8.53 41.04
C GLY A 169 -7.24 -9.20 39.68
N PHE A 170 -7.15 -10.54 39.66
CA PHE A 170 -7.10 -11.30 38.42
C PHE A 170 -8.39 -11.17 37.61
N ALA A 171 -9.57 -11.41 38.21
CA ALA A 171 -10.86 -11.27 37.54
C ALA A 171 -11.06 -9.85 36.99
N ARG A 172 -10.80 -8.83 37.81
CA ARG A 172 -10.89 -7.43 37.40
C ARG A 172 -9.97 -7.08 36.23
N SER A 173 -8.73 -7.62 36.23
CA SER A 173 -7.78 -7.39 35.12
C SER A 173 -8.24 -7.99 33.79
N ARG A 174 -9.21 -8.91 33.83
CA ARG A 174 -9.80 -9.58 32.66
C ARG A 174 -11.23 -9.12 32.36
N GLY A 175 -11.76 -8.15 33.12
CA GLY A 175 -13.12 -7.65 32.96
C GLY A 175 -14.21 -8.65 33.39
N LEU A 176 -13.84 -9.67 34.19
CA LEU A 176 -14.72 -10.75 34.63
C LEU A 176 -15.09 -10.58 36.10
N ASP A 177 -16.21 -11.17 36.50
CA ASP A 177 -16.53 -11.37 37.90
C ASP A 177 -15.74 -12.55 38.49
N VAL A 178 -15.48 -12.49 39.80
CA VAL A 178 -14.74 -13.56 40.50
C VAL A 178 -15.48 -14.89 40.47
N SER A 179 -16.82 -14.86 40.37
CA SER A 179 -17.65 -16.07 40.21
C SER A 179 -17.46 -16.79 38.87
N GLU A 180 -16.86 -16.13 37.87
CA GLU A 180 -16.58 -16.70 36.56
C GLU A 180 -15.24 -17.48 36.52
N LEU A 181 -14.47 -17.40 37.60
CA LEU A 181 -13.19 -18.11 37.76
C LEU A 181 -13.42 -19.60 38.00
N ARG A 182 -12.64 -20.45 37.33
CA ARG A 182 -12.65 -21.91 37.50
C ARG A 182 -11.30 -22.39 38.01
N ILE A 183 -11.27 -23.48 38.76
CA ILE A 183 -10.00 -24.12 39.16
C ILE A 183 -9.71 -25.23 38.15
N LYS A 184 -8.49 -25.24 37.62
CA LYS A 184 -7.97 -26.29 36.75
C LYS A 184 -6.76 -26.95 37.41
N GLU A 185 -6.74 -28.27 37.38
CA GLU A 185 -5.64 -29.08 37.91
C GLU A 185 -4.71 -29.50 36.76
N ASP A 186 -3.42 -29.27 36.92
CA ASP A 186 -2.36 -29.72 36.02
C ASP A 186 -1.29 -30.46 36.83
N GLY A 187 -1.41 -31.79 36.85
CA GLY A 187 -0.60 -32.66 37.72
C GLY A 187 -0.85 -32.37 39.20
N SER A 188 0.20 -31.97 39.93
CA SER A 188 0.11 -31.64 41.37
C SER A 188 -0.23 -30.16 41.64
N ARG A 189 -0.39 -29.34 40.61
CA ARG A 189 -0.59 -27.90 40.73
C ARG A 189 -2.03 -27.54 40.37
N ARG A 190 -2.66 -26.70 41.20
CA ARG A 190 -4.01 -26.17 40.96
C ARG A 190 -3.90 -24.68 40.67
N TYR A 191 -4.49 -24.24 39.58
CA TYR A 191 -4.50 -22.84 39.17
C TYR A 191 -5.91 -22.39 38.91
N VAL A 192 -6.14 -21.10 39.11
CA VAL A 192 -7.37 -20.47 38.62
C VAL A 192 -7.23 -20.22 37.12
N VAL A 193 -8.28 -20.50 36.37
CA VAL A 193 -8.42 -20.17 34.95
C VAL A 193 -9.69 -19.36 34.75
N ALA A 194 -9.71 -18.53 33.72
CA ALA A 194 -10.89 -17.79 33.30
C ALA A 194 -11.01 -17.86 31.78
N ASN A 195 -12.24 -17.96 31.28
CA ASN A 195 -12.50 -17.83 29.86
C ASN A 195 -12.76 -16.35 29.56
N VAL A 196 -11.89 -15.74 28.77
CA VAL A 196 -12.06 -14.37 28.30
C VAL A 196 -12.68 -14.43 26.92
N PHE A 197 -13.87 -13.86 26.79
CA PHE A 197 -14.55 -13.67 25.52
C PHE A 197 -14.20 -12.30 24.93
N GLU A 198 -13.67 -12.28 23.72
CA GLU A 198 -13.42 -11.08 22.94
C GLU A 198 -14.38 -11.06 21.76
N GLU A 199 -15.36 -10.16 21.83
CA GLU A 199 -16.31 -9.97 20.74
C GLU A 199 -15.59 -9.44 19.49
N GLY A 200 -15.82 -10.10 18.35
CA GLY A 200 -15.27 -9.67 17.07
C GLY A 200 -15.75 -8.27 16.69
N GLN A 201 -14.92 -7.53 15.97
CA GLN A 201 -15.27 -6.20 15.47
C GLN A 201 -15.69 -6.27 13.99
N ALA A 202 -16.32 -5.22 13.50
CA ALA A 202 -16.66 -5.10 12.08
C ALA A 202 -15.37 -5.10 11.23
N SER A 203 -15.31 -5.95 10.21
CA SER A 203 -14.10 -6.15 9.40
C SER A 203 -13.58 -4.85 8.79
N ALA A 204 -14.47 -3.99 8.30
CA ALA A 204 -14.11 -2.68 7.77
C ALA A 204 -13.45 -1.76 8.81
N ALA A 205 -13.90 -1.80 10.08
CA ALA A 205 -13.32 -0.98 11.15
C ALA A 205 -11.90 -1.44 11.48
N VAL A 206 -11.72 -2.76 11.55
CA VAL A 206 -10.44 -3.37 11.85
C VAL A 206 -9.46 -3.13 10.71
N LEU A 207 -9.89 -3.31 9.45
CA LEU A 207 -9.07 -3.03 8.28
C LEU A 207 -8.65 -1.56 8.23
N ALA A 208 -9.55 -0.62 8.46
CA ALA A 208 -9.23 0.80 8.52
C ALA A 208 -8.04 1.12 9.44
N ALA A 209 -7.92 0.41 10.58
CA ALA A 209 -6.81 0.57 11.51
C ALA A 209 -5.47 -0.05 11.05
N HIS A 210 -5.49 -1.01 10.12
CA HIS A 210 -4.29 -1.79 9.74
C HIS A 210 -3.82 -1.58 8.30
N LEU A 211 -4.64 -0.99 7.42
CA LEU A 211 -4.29 -0.80 6.00
C LEU A 211 -3.08 0.12 5.79
N ALA A 212 -2.90 1.13 6.64
CA ALA A 212 -1.72 2.00 6.58
C ALA A 212 -0.42 1.19 6.84
N ASP A 213 -0.44 0.28 7.81
CA ASP A 213 0.70 -0.57 8.15
C ASP A 213 0.98 -1.61 7.05
N LEU A 214 -0.08 -2.14 6.42
CA LEU A 214 0.06 -3.03 5.25
C LEU A 214 0.85 -2.33 4.13
N ILE A 215 0.51 -1.08 3.80
CA ILE A 215 1.20 -0.31 2.77
C ILE A 215 2.63 0.05 3.22
N ALA A 216 2.82 0.42 4.49
CA ALA A 216 4.14 0.70 5.06
C ALA A 216 5.08 -0.53 5.08
N GLY A 217 4.50 -1.72 5.12
CA GLY A 217 5.19 -2.99 5.01
C GLY A 217 5.89 -3.20 3.67
N LEU A 218 5.39 -2.60 2.58
CA LEU A 218 5.95 -2.78 1.23
C LEU A 218 7.36 -2.19 1.12
N LYS A 219 8.33 -3.03 0.75
CA LYS A 219 9.73 -2.66 0.58
C LYS A 219 10.13 -2.73 -0.88
N PHE A 220 10.80 -1.69 -1.35
CA PHE A 220 11.28 -1.59 -2.72
C PHE A 220 12.80 -1.29 -2.73
N PRO A 221 13.55 -1.79 -3.73
CA PRO A 221 15.01 -1.58 -3.81
C PRO A 221 15.41 -0.10 -3.85
N LYS A 222 14.60 0.72 -4.53
CA LYS A 222 14.77 2.17 -4.60
C LYS A 222 13.47 2.83 -4.16
N SER A 223 13.56 3.59 -3.08
CA SER A 223 12.46 4.39 -2.57
C SER A 223 12.79 5.88 -2.60
N MET A 224 11.77 6.70 -2.57
CA MET A 224 11.86 8.15 -2.54
C MET A 224 10.87 8.75 -1.53
N ARG A 225 11.14 10.00 -1.14
CA ARG A 225 10.28 10.82 -0.29
C ARG A 225 9.91 12.07 -1.08
N TRP A 226 8.63 12.43 -1.14
CA TRP A 226 8.14 13.44 -2.09
C TRP A 226 7.30 14.56 -1.46
N ASN A 227 6.83 14.39 -0.23
CA ASN A 227 6.02 15.39 0.47
C ASN A 227 6.43 15.48 1.95
N GLY A 228 5.75 16.37 2.69
CA GLY A 228 6.02 16.64 4.10
C GLY A 228 5.81 15.46 5.05
N THR A 229 5.16 14.37 4.62
CA THR A 229 5.00 13.16 5.46
C THR A 229 6.31 12.40 5.64
N ASN A 230 7.30 12.64 4.78
CA ASN A 230 8.62 12.01 4.82
C ASN A 230 8.57 10.47 4.72
N ILE A 231 7.45 9.90 4.27
CA ILE A 231 7.27 8.47 4.01
C ILE A 231 8.06 8.09 2.75
N ALA A 232 8.67 6.90 2.80
CA ALA A 232 9.42 6.33 1.70
C ALA A 232 8.56 5.29 0.96
N TYR A 233 8.46 5.42 -0.36
CA TYR A 233 7.79 4.45 -1.25
C TYR A 233 8.52 4.41 -2.61
N SER A 234 8.27 3.41 -3.46
CA SER A 234 8.93 3.34 -4.77
C SER A 234 8.69 4.61 -5.59
N ARG A 235 7.43 5.08 -5.63
CA ARG A 235 7.00 6.28 -6.32
C ARG A 235 5.97 7.07 -5.51
N PRO A 236 5.75 8.36 -5.77
CA PRO A 236 4.77 9.14 -5.04
C PRO A 236 3.37 8.51 -5.12
N LEU A 237 2.76 8.28 -3.96
CA LEU A 237 1.36 7.88 -3.88
C LEU A 237 0.46 9.06 -4.27
N ARG A 238 -0.64 8.77 -4.98
CA ARG A 238 -1.52 9.77 -5.59
C ARG A 238 -2.99 9.58 -5.26
N TRP A 239 -3.46 8.36 -5.14
CA TRP A 239 -4.81 8.04 -4.69
C TRP A 239 -4.83 6.70 -3.97
N LEU A 240 -5.83 6.51 -3.13
CA LEU A 240 -6.12 5.25 -2.47
C LEU A 240 -7.61 4.95 -2.67
N VAL A 241 -7.93 3.76 -3.17
CA VAL A 241 -9.31 3.25 -3.17
C VAL A 241 -9.39 2.16 -2.13
N ALA A 242 -10.38 2.23 -1.24
CA ALA A 242 -10.60 1.19 -0.25
C ALA A 242 -12.09 1.03 0.01
N LEU A 243 -12.64 -0.11 -0.42
CA LEU A 243 -14.06 -0.39 -0.35
C LEU A 243 -14.33 -1.77 0.28
N TYR A 244 -15.41 -1.89 1.04
CA TYR A 244 -16.02 -3.15 1.46
C TYR A 244 -17.45 -3.18 0.91
N GLY A 245 -17.66 -3.95 -0.16
CA GLY A 245 -18.83 -3.79 -1.02
C GLY A 245 -18.95 -2.33 -1.50
N PRO A 246 -20.06 -1.63 -1.24
CA PRO A 246 -20.25 -0.23 -1.63
C PRO A 246 -19.67 0.79 -0.64
N ASP A 247 -19.22 0.34 0.54
CA ASP A 247 -18.84 1.21 1.64
C ASP A 247 -17.35 1.54 1.61
N VAL A 248 -17.01 2.81 1.84
CA VAL A 248 -15.61 3.24 1.92
C VAL A 248 -15.01 2.76 3.25
N VAL A 249 -13.84 2.14 3.18
CA VAL A 249 -13.01 1.81 4.35
C VAL A 249 -12.05 2.98 4.62
N PRO A 250 -12.28 3.80 5.65
CA PRO A 250 -11.60 5.07 5.84
C PRO A 250 -10.20 4.90 6.45
N PHE A 251 -9.15 5.33 5.74
CA PHE A 251 -7.79 5.48 6.31
C PHE A 251 -6.98 6.53 5.54
N ASP A 252 -5.86 6.98 6.12
CA ASP A 252 -4.89 7.84 5.44
C ASP A 252 -3.52 7.16 5.43
N TYR A 253 -2.78 7.34 4.34
CA TYR A 253 -1.37 6.98 4.29
C TYR A 253 -0.58 7.92 3.37
N ALA A 254 0.57 8.39 3.82
CA ALA A 254 1.42 9.34 3.11
C ALA A 254 0.72 10.65 2.68
N GLY A 255 -0.30 11.07 3.45
CA GLY A 255 -1.09 12.28 3.18
C GLY A 255 -2.07 12.10 2.03
N VAL A 256 -2.49 10.85 1.79
CA VAL A 256 -3.52 10.47 0.83
C VAL A 256 -4.60 9.72 1.62
N ALA A 257 -5.81 10.26 1.63
CA ALA A 257 -6.98 9.60 2.21
C ALA A 257 -7.56 8.57 1.23
N SER A 258 -8.05 7.46 1.76
CA SER A 258 -8.81 6.49 0.99
C SER A 258 -10.17 7.03 0.58
N GLY A 259 -10.65 6.58 -0.57
CA GLY A 259 -11.97 6.90 -1.09
C GLY A 259 -12.44 5.87 -2.09
N ARG A 260 -13.27 6.33 -3.04
CA ARG A 260 -13.85 5.49 -4.10
C ARG A 260 -13.40 5.85 -5.51
N VAL A 261 -12.50 6.82 -5.64
CA VAL A 261 -12.10 7.38 -6.93
C VAL A 261 -10.76 6.83 -7.35
N SER A 262 -10.77 6.01 -8.39
CA SER A 262 -9.58 5.57 -9.12
C SER A 262 -9.25 6.54 -10.26
N LYS A 263 -8.17 6.28 -11.00
CA LYS A 263 -7.72 7.07 -12.15
C LYS A 263 -7.63 6.23 -13.41
N GLY A 264 -8.05 6.80 -14.54
CA GLY A 264 -7.89 6.23 -15.87
C GLY A 264 -6.49 6.40 -16.46
N LEU A 265 -6.38 6.07 -17.74
CA LEU A 265 -5.12 6.05 -18.48
C LEU A 265 -4.47 7.44 -18.57
N ARG A 266 -3.14 7.48 -18.49
CA ARG A 266 -2.36 8.74 -18.53
C ARG A 266 -2.49 9.52 -19.85
N PRO A 267 -2.49 8.90 -21.04
CA PRO A 267 -2.70 9.61 -22.31
C PRO A 267 -4.04 10.35 -22.38
N ASP A 268 -5.03 9.87 -21.65
CA ASP A 268 -6.37 10.46 -21.58
C ASP A 268 -6.50 11.47 -20.43
N GLN A 269 -5.36 11.96 -19.91
CA GLN A 269 -5.24 12.86 -18.76
C GLN A 269 -5.73 12.27 -17.43
N SER A 270 -5.78 10.94 -17.32
CA SER A 270 -6.18 10.24 -16.11
C SER A 270 -7.53 10.69 -15.55
N PRO A 271 -8.63 10.49 -16.31
CA PRO A 271 -9.96 10.85 -15.84
C PRO A 271 -10.31 10.09 -14.56
N ASP A 272 -11.17 10.69 -13.75
CA ASP A 272 -11.65 10.06 -12.52
C ASP A 272 -12.58 8.88 -12.86
N ILE A 273 -12.35 7.75 -12.18
CA ILE A 273 -13.20 6.57 -12.27
C ILE A 273 -13.82 6.38 -10.89
N THR A 274 -15.11 6.65 -10.76
CA THR A 274 -15.83 6.42 -9.50
C THR A 274 -16.24 4.96 -9.43
N ILE A 275 -15.74 4.26 -8.41
CA ILE A 275 -16.09 2.87 -8.12
C ILE A 275 -17.28 2.90 -7.16
N ASP A 276 -18.41 2.37 -7.59
CA ASP A 276 -19.64 2.32 -6.79
C ASP A 276 -19.63 1.17 -5.78
N ASP A 277 -19.14 0.01 -6.22
CA ASP A 277 -18.99 -1.21 -5.43
C ASP A 277 -17.64 -1.89 -5.74
N ALA A 278 -17.00 -2.45 -4.72
CA ALA A 278 -15.78 -3.26 -4.85
C ALA A 278 -15.92 -4.39 -5.89
N GLU A 279 -17.10 -5.01 -5.99
CA GLU A 279 -17.39 -6.10 -6.93
C GLU A 279 -17.28 -5.66 -8.40
N ASN A 280 -17.58 -4.38 -8.68
CA ASN A 280 -17.58 -3.84 -10.03
C ASN A 280 -16.19 -3.39 -10.50
N TYR A 281 -15.18 -3.43 -9.63
CA TYR A 281 -13.87 -2.81 -9.89
C TYR A 281 -13.24 -3.27 -11.22
N LEU A 282 -13.09 -4.58 -11.43
CA LEU A 282 -12.44 -5.11 -12.63
C LEU A 282 -13.18 -4.71 -13.92
N GLN A 283 -14.52 -4.70 -13.87
CA GLN A 283 -15.36 -4.29 -14.98
C GLN A 283 -15.20 -2.80 -15.28
N MET A 284 -15.24 -1.95 -14.25
CA MET A 284 -15.07 -0.50 -14.38
C MET A 284 -13.70 -0.13 -14.95
N MET A 285 -12.63 -0.78 -14.47
CA MET A 285 -11.29 -0.55 -15.00
C MET A 285 -11.18 -0.97 -16.46
N ALA A 286 -11.74 -2.13 -16.82
CA ALA A 286 -11.75 -2.61 -18.20
C ALA A 286 -12.55 -1.70 -19.14
N ALA A 287 -13.68 -1.14 -18.69
CA ALA A 287 -14.49 -0.19 -19.45
C ALA A 287 -13.72 1.11 -19.77
N HIS A 288 -12.77 1.49 -18.92
CA HIS A 288 -11.85 2.61 -19.14
C HIS A 288 -10.53 2.20 -19.82
N GLY A 289 -10.46 0.98 -20.38
CA GLY A 289 -9.32 0.48 -21.13
C GLY A 289 -8.12 0.08 -20.28
N VAL A 290 -8.27 0.01 -18.95
CA VAL A 290 -7.20 -0.44 -18.03
C VAL A 290 -7.32 -1.94 -17.84
N VAL A 291 -6.31 -2.69 -18.27
CA VAL A 291 -6.22 -4.13 -18.04
C VAL A 291 -5.38 -4.36 -16.79
N VAL A 292 -6.03 -4.49 -15.62
CA VAL A 292 -5.31 -4.58 -14.34
C VAL A 292 -4.59 -5.90 -14.13
N ASP A 293 -5.11 -6.99 -14.70
CA ASP A 293 -4.53 -8.33 -14.56
C ASP A 293 -3.28 -8.48 -15.44
N PRO A 294 -2.07 -8.69 -14.84
CA PRO A 294 -0.85 -8.90 -15.60
C PRO A 294 -0.90 -10.13 -16.51
N ALA A 295 -1.55 -11.23 -16.10
CA ALA A 295 -1.64 -12.43 -16.94
C ALA A 295 -2.49 -12.16 -18.19
N LYS A 296 -3.61 -11.45 -18.02
CA LYS A 296 -4.45 -11.00 -19.15
C LYS A 296 -3.69 -10.03 -20.05
N ARG A 297 -2.96 -9.05 -19.50
CA ARG A 297 -2.12 -8.14 -20.29
C ARG A 297 -1.07 -8.89 -21.10
N GLN A 298 -0.34 -9.80 -20.46
CA GLN A 298 0.69 -10.62 -21.10
C GLN A 298 0.12 -11.43 -22.27
N SER A 299 -1.03 -12.07 -22.07
CA SER A 299 -1.71 -12.83 -23.13
C SER A 299 -2.12 -11.96 -24.32
N ILE A 300 -2.63 -10.75 -24.07
CA ILE A 300 -2.96 -9.79 -25.14
C ILE A 300 -1.69 -9.37 -25.90
N ILE A 301 -0.61 -9.05 -25.20
CA ILE A 301 0.67 -8.65 -25.82
C ILE A 301 1.21 -9.76 -26.71
N GLN A 302 1.23 -11.00 -26.22
CA GLN A 302 1.73 -12.16 -26.98
C GLN A 302 0.85 -12.45 -28.21
N SER A 303 -0.46 -12.48 -28.04
CA SER A 303 -1.39 -12.83 -29.13
C SER A 303 -1.37 -11.78 -30.24
N VAL A 304 -1.56 -10.51 -29.91
CA VAL A 304 -1.56 -9.41 -30.88
C VAL A 304 -0.17 -9.25 -31.50
N GLY A 305 0.90 -9.31 -30.69
CA GLY A 305 2.27 -9.20 -31.20
C GLY A 305 2.60 -10.31 -32.20
N LYS A 306 2.30 -11.57 -31.88
CA LYS A 306 2.54 -12.71 -32.76
C LYS A 306 1.76 -12.58 -34.07
N GLN A 307 0.50 -12.15 -34.00
CA GLN A 307 -0.32 -11.89 -35.18
C GLN A 307 0.33 -10.82 -36.07
N THR A 308 0.63 -9.63 -35.53
CA THR A 308 1.22 -8.52 -36.28
C THR A 308 2.58 -8.89 -36.88
N ALA A 309 3.42 -9.65 -36.16
CA ALA A 309 4.69 -10.13 -36.69
C ALA A 309 4.48 -11.08 -37.87
N THR A 310 3.55 -12.02 -37.75
CA THR A 310 3.22 -12.99 -38.83
C THR A 310 2.73 -12.28 -40.08
N GLU A 311 1.86 -11.27 -39.93
CA GLU A 311 1.36 -10.45 -41.04
C GLU A 311 2.47 -9.70 -41.81
N LYS A 312 3.63 -9.48 -41.17
CA LYS A 312 4.81 -8.86 -41.78
C LYS A 312 5.91 -9.86 -42.13
N GLY A 313 5.63 -11.16 -42.04
CA GLY A 313 6.61 -12.22 -42.29
C GLY A 313 7.73 -12.30 -41.25
N GLY A 314 7.57 -11.67 -40.09
CA GLY A 314 8.51 -11.69 -38.98
C GLY A 314 8.12 -12.67 -37.88
N THR A 315 9.05 -12.87 -36.93
CA THR A 315 8.82 -13.65 -35.72
C THR A 315 9.27 -12.83 -34.50
N ILE A 316 8.57 -13.01 -33.37
CA ILE A 316 8.99 -12.42 -32.10
C ILE A 316 9.84 -13.45 -31.37
N PRO A 317 11.09 -13.13 -30.95
CA PRO A 317 11.89 -14.00 -30.12
C PRO A 317 11.19 -14.35 -28.80
N ASP A 318 11.36 -15.58 -28.31
CA ASP A 318 10.82 -15.99 -27.02
C ASP A 318 11.73 -15.47 -25.89
N ASP A 319 11.31 -14.37 -25.27
CA ASP A 319 11.97 -13.75 -24.13
C ASP A 319 10.95 -13.45 -23.03
N ALA A 320 10.85 -14.37 -22.08
CA ALA A 320 9.91 -14.26 -20.97
C ALA A 320 10.21 -13.06 -20.06
N GLY A 321 11.49 -12.68 -19.90
CA GLY A 321 11.89 -11.56 -19.06
C GLY A 321 11.49 -10.22 -19.69
N LEU A 322 11.75 -10.05 -20.98
CA LEU A 322 11.29 -8.88 -21.74
C LEU A 322 9.77 -8.79 -21.77
N LEU A 323 9.08 -9.92 -21.94
CA LEU A 323 7.63 -9.95 -21.93
C LEU A 323 7.03 -9.54 -20.58
N GLU A 324 7.62 -10.00 -19.46
CA GLU A 324 7.22 -9.57 -18.12
C GLU A 324 7.45 -8.05 -17.96
N GLU A 325 8.62 -7.57 -18.39
CA GLU A 325 8.96 -6.14 -18.32
C GLU A 325 7.95 -5.29 -19.10
N ILE A 326 7.70 -5.60 -20.38
CA ILE A 326 6.73 -4.88 -21.22
C ILE A 326 5.33 -4.96 -20.61
N THR A 327 4.93 -6.13 -20.12
CA THR A 327 3.65 -6.32 -19.44
C THR A 327 3.52 -5.33 -18.29
N ASN A 328 4.56 -5.12 -17.50
CA ASN A 328 4.56 -4.21 -16.35
C ASN A 328 4.94 -2.76 -16.67
N LEU A 329 5.07 -2.38 -17.95
CA LEU A 329 5.26 -0.99 -18.40
C LEU A 329 3.98 -0.33 -18.94
N ILE A 330 2.92 -1.10 -19.20
CA ILE A 330 1.71 -0.59 -19.89
C ILE A 330 0.41 -0.98 -19.19
N GLU A 331 -0.54 -0.06 -19.05
CA GLU A 331 -1.88 -0.35 -18.52
C GLU A 331 -2.85 -0.86 -19.58
N ARG A 332 -2.65 -0.44 -20.84
CA ARG A 332 -3.44 -0.82 -22.01
C ARG A 332 -2.50 -1.37 -23.09
N PRO A 333 -2.45 -2.70 -23.31
CA PRO A 333 -1.68 -3.27 -24.41
C PRO A 333 -2.09 -2.67 -25.76
N THR A 334 -1.12 -2.14 -26.51
CA THR A 334 -1.33 -1.64 -27.87
C THR A 334 -0.07 -1.92 -28.67
N VAL A 335 -0.20 -2.68 -29.76
CA VAL A 335 0.93 -3.05 -30.62
C VAL A 335 1.02 -2.07 -31.78
N PHE A 336 2.23 -1.56 -32.04
CA PHE A 336 2.54 -0.68 -33.16
C PHE A 336 3.52 -1.39 -34.10
N CYS A 337 3.24 -1.32 -35.41
CA CYS A 337 4.16 -1.76 -36.45
C CYS A 337 4.81 -0.52 -37.08
N GLY A 338 6.12 -0.36 -36.87
CA GLY A 338 6.93 0.69 -37.48
C GLY A 338 7.75 0.16 -38.64
N GLN A 339 8.18 1.07 -39.53
CA GLN A 339 9.13 0.79 -40.60
C GLN A 339 10.29 1.79 -40.51
N PHE A 340 11.50 1.34 -40.84
CA PHE A 340 12.66 2.20 -40.97
C PHE A 340 12.93 2.47 -42.45
N GLU A 341 13.52 3.63 -42.77
CA GLU A 341 14.02 3.87 -44.12
C GLU A 341 15.15 2.88 -44.42
N GLU A 342 15.19 2.36 -45.65
CA GLU A 342 16.13 1.32 -46.08
C GLU A 342 17.59 1.70 -45.84
N LYS A 343 17.94 2.99 -45.89
CA LYS A 343 19.29 3.49 -45.62
C LYS A 343 19.77 3.30 -44.16
N TYR A 344 18.89 2.89 -43.25
CA TYR A 344 19.17 2.67 -41.82
C TYR A 344 19.07 1.18 -41.40
N LEU A 345 18.74 0.28 -42.32
CA LEU A 345 18.70 -1.18 -42.12
C LEU A 345 19.97 -1.82 -42.70
#